data_AF-A0A8C1JQ19-F1
#
_entry.id   AF-A0A8C1JQ19-F1
#
_cell.length_a   1.000
_cell.length_b   1.000
_cell.length_c   1.000
_cell.angle_alpha   90.00
_cell.angle_beta   90.00
_cell.angle_gamma   90.00
#
_symmetry.space_group_name_H-M   'P 1'
#
loop_
_entity.id
_entity.type
_entity.pdbx_description
1 polymer ?
#
loop_
_entity_poly.entity_id
_entity_poly.type
_entity_poly.pdbx_seq_one_letter_code
_entity_poly.pdbx_strand_id
1 'polypeptide(L)'
;IPLISVISLSEPGDRMDTGALICFISFRVHIVTWNVGSGIPPDDITSLFGPGVENGSTDMVVVGLQEVNSMINKRLKDALFIDQWSELCMDTLSRFGYVLVASQRMQGVFLLVFCKFCHLPFLRGVQTQSTRTGLGGYWGNKGGVSARMMVFGHPVCFLNCHLPAHMRNLEQRMEDFESILQQQQFEGGTAVGVLDHDVVFWFGDLNFRIEGYDIYVVKSAIENDKLPLLWEKDQLNMAKKSESVLEGFIEGPLDFPPTYKFDVGTHTYDTSAKKRKPAWTDRILWRLRRTGSPVPSHNSALQRGLTSWLGGATRVSQHFYRSHMGFTISDHKPVSALFSLHFPFKVNLPLVTLEVEKEWTKFSDATVKLSMAHGFQRSSWDWVGLYKVGFKHHKDYAAYVWAKSEHSTQVTFSEEDLPRDPGEYILGYYSNNTNSIVGVTEPFQVHTALTQLHSDSYRMLILSCRASSGQKNAHLDRKRLTDM
;
A
#
# COMPACT_ATOMS: atom_id res chain seq x y z
N ILE A 1 -21.26 -7.45 9.53
CA ILE A 1 -21.48 -6.00 9.32
C ILE A 1 -22.46 -5.54 10.40
N PRO A 2 -22.14 -4.60 11.29
CA PRO A 2 -23.18 -3.85 11.97
C PRO A 2 -23.49 -2.58 11.18
N LEU A 3 -24.79 -2.34 11.00
CA LEU A 3 -25.38 -1.21 10.30
C LEU A 3 -24.98 0.13 10.94
N ILE A 4 -24.67 1.12 10.09
CA ILE A 4 -24.60 2.53 10.48
C ILE A 4 -26.03 3.09 10.43
N SER A 5 -26.54 3.52 11.58
CA SER A 5 -27.79 4.28 11.69
C SER A 5 -27.59 5.70 11.16
N VAL A 6 -28.37 6.08 10.15
CA VAL A 6 -28.51 7.46 9.68
C VAL A 6 -29.38 8.20 10.70
N ILE A 7 -28.85 9.24 11.35
CA ILE A 7 -29.66 10.15 12.19
C ILE A 7 -30.17 11.27 11.28
N SER A 8 -31.50 11.35 11.18
CA SER A 8 -32.27 12.44 10.59
C SER A 8 -32.11 13.71 11.44
N LEU A 9 -31.82 14.84 10.80
CA LEU A 9 -31.86 16.16 11.43
C LEU A 9 -33.30 16.63 11.53
N SER A 10 -33.81 16.84 12.76
CA SER A 10 -35.08 17.51 13.03
C SER A 10 -34.88 18.99 13.39
N GLU A 11 -35.92 19.79 13.12
CA GLU A 11 -36.04 21.26 13.15
C GLU A 11 -35.69 21.97 14.49
N PRO A 12 -35.46 23.30 14.46
CA PRO A 12 -34.78 24.04 15.53
C PRO A 12 -35.75 24.48 16.63
N GLY A 13 -35.51 24.04 17.87
CA GLY A 13 -36.36 24.47 18.99
C GLY A 13 -35.91 24.10 20.40
N ASP A 14 -35.10 23.07 20.60
CA ASP A 14 -34.72 22.63 21.94
C ASP A 14 -33.21 22.70 22.20
N ARG A 15 -32.85 23.26 23.35
CA ARG A 15 -31.48 23.36 23.87
C ARG A 15 -30.85 21.97 23.91
N MET A 16 -29.94 21.68 22.99
CA MET A 16 -29.10 20.49 23.04
C MET A 16 -28.02 20.67 24.10
N ASP A 17 -28.04 19.79 25.09
CA ASP A 17 -26.88 19.42 25.88
C ASP A 17 -25.92 18.66 24.94
N THR A 18 -24.93 19.35 24.35
CA THR A 18 -24.08 18.78 23.30
C THR A 18 -22.97 17.92 23.88
N GLY A 19 -23.34 16.76 24.42
CA GLY A 19 -22.46 15.61 24.53
C GLY A 19 -22.27 14.98 23.15
N ALA A 20 -21.57 15.65 22.24
CA ALA A 20 -21.25 15.10 20.92
C ALA A 20 -20.35 13.87 21.11
N LEU A 21 -20.92 12.68 20.95
CA LEU A 21 -20.15 11.44 20.83
C LEU A 21 -19.30 11.54 19.56
N ILE A 22 -18.05 11.99 19.69
CA ILE A 22 -17.08 11.98 18.58
C ILE A 22 -16.79 10.50 18.27
N CYS A 23 -17.44 9.98 17.23
CA CYS A 23 -17.15 8.65 16.73
C CYS A 23 -15.79 8.66 16.04
N PHE A 24 -14.73 8.31 16.77
CA PHE A 24 -13.41 8.10 16.19
C PHE A 24 -13.45 6.85 15.31
N ILE A 25 -13.39 7.04 13.99
CA ILE A 25 -13.20 5.93 13.07
C ILE A 25 -11.74 5.50 13.14
N SER A 26 -11.50 4.22 13.41
CA SER A 26 -10.17 3.64 13.50
C SER A 26 -9.73 3.15 12.12
N PHE A 27 -8.58 3.63 11.63
CA PHE A 27 -7.92 3.10 10.44
C PHE A 27 -6.70 2.29 10.88
N ARG A 28 -6.64 1.00 10.52
CA ARG A 28 -5.58 0.09 10.98
C ARG A 28 -4.44 -0.04 9.98
N VAL A 29 -3.23 0.25 10.43
CA VAL A 29 -2.01 0.18 9.63
C VAL A 29 -1.07 -0.85 10.21
N HIS A 30 -0.70 -1.85 9.42
CA HIS A 30 0.30 -2.85 9.76
C HIS A 30 1.62 -2.52 9.05
N ILE A 31 2.68 -2.30 9.81
CA ILE A 31 4.00 -1.93 9.28
C ILE A 31 4.95 -3.11 9.49
N VAL A 32 5.68 -3.49 8.45
CA VAL A 32 6.74 -4.48 8.47
C VAL A 32 8.05 -3.80 8.07
N THR A 33 9.13 -4.11 8.78
CA THR A 33 10.48 -3.78 8.35
C THR A 33 11.38 -5.02 8.36
N TRP A 34 12.19 -5.20 7.32
CA TRP A 34 13.08 -6.34 7.21
C TRP A 34 14.31 -6.05 6.34
N ASN A 35 15.50 -6.12 6.95
CA ASN A 35 16.74 -6.22 6.19
C ASN A 35 16.86 -7.65 5.65
N VAL A 36 16.77 -7.82 4.33
CA VAL A 36 16.71 -9.13 3.70
C VAL A 36 18.10 -9.69 3.37
N GLY A 37 19.18 -8.96 3.65
CA GLY A 37 20.56 -9.45 3.49
C GLY A 37 20.90 -9.91 2.07
N SER A 38 20.33 -9.27 1.04
CA SER A 38 20.37 -9.70 -0.37
C SER A 38 19.70 -11.05 -0.68
N GLY A 39 18.96 -11.60 0.28
CA GLY A 39 18.16 -12.81 0.11
C GLY A 39 17.03 -12.65 -0.90
N ILE A 40 16.71 -13.76 -1.54
CA ILE A 40 15.51 -13.92 -2.37
C ILE A 40 14.32 -14.14 -1.41
N PRO A 41 13.11 -13.63 -1.72
CA PRO A 41 11.95 -13.90 -0.89
C PRO A 41 11.69 -15.40 -0.71
N PRO A 42 11.18 -15.83 0.46
CA PRO A 42 10.74 -17.21 0.66
C PRO A 42 9.45 -17.48 -0.11
N ASP A 43 9.02 -18.74 -0.21
CA ASP A 43 7.81 -19.11 -0.95
C ASP A 43 6.51 -18.53 -0.33
N ASP A 44 6.50 -18.35 0.99
CA ASP A 44 5.35 -17.80 1.72
C ASP A 44 5.79 -16.73 2.74
N ILE A 45 5.10 -15.60 2.70
CA ILE A 45 5.27 -14.46 3.61
C ILE A 45 3.97 -14.08 4.33
N THR A 46 2.90 -14.86 4.18
CA THR A 46 1.57 -14.55 4.74
C THR A 46 1.63 -14.28 6.24
N SER A 47 2.44 -15.05 6.97
CA SER A 47 2.62 -14.91 8.42
C SER A 47 3.23 -13.55 8.85
N LEU A 48 3.95 -12.84 7.97
CA LEU A 48 4.48 -11.49 8.25
C LEU A 48 3.35 -10.46 8.50
N PHE A 49 2.23 -10.64 7.82
CA PHE A 49 1.10 -9.71 7.85
C PHE A 49 0.09 -10.03 8.96
N GLY A 50 0.15 -11.25 9.50
CA GLY A 50 -0.69 -11.70 10.60
C GLY A 50 -2.18 -11.88 10.24
N PRO A 51 -3.00 -12.35 11.21
CA PRO A 51 -4.39 -12.72 10.96
C PRO A 51 -5.28 -11.51 10.63
N GLY A 52 -4.82 -10.29 10.90
CA GLY A 52 -5.55 -9.06 10.62
C GLY A 52 -5.82 -8.82 9.12
N VAL A 53 -4.91 -9.30 8.27
CA VAL A 53 -5.08 -9.27 6.81
C VAL A 53 -6.15 -10.29 6.39
N GLU A 54 -6.07 -11.52 6.90
CA GLU A 54 -7.01 -12.60 6.56
C GLU A 54 -8.44 -12.33 7.02
N ASN A 55 -8.60 -11.82 8.25
CA ASN A 55 -9.91 -11.51 8.80
C ASN A 55 -10.45 -10.13 8.37
N GLY A 56 -9.69 -9.41 7.54
CA GLY A 56 -10.08 -8.11 7.01
C GLY A 56 -10.16 -6.98 8.05
N SER A 57 -9.46 -7.08 9.18
CA SER A 57 -9.42 -5.98 10.17
C SER A 57 -8.29 -4.97 9.93
N THR A 58 -7.25 -5.32 9.18
CA THR A 58 -6.20 -4.38 8.76
C THR A 58 -6.65 -3.59 7.53
N ASP A 59 -6.39 -2.29 7.45
CA ASP A 59 -6.81 -1.47 6.30
C ASP A 59 -5.67 -1.18 5.33
N MET A 60 -4.46 -1.00 5.87
CA MET A 60 -3.25 -0.69 5.12
C MET A 60 -2.09 -1.53 5.63
N VAL A 61 -1.27 -2.00 4.70
CA VAL A 61 -0.03 -2.74 4.97
C VAL A 61 1.13 -1.98 4.36
N VAL A 62 2.17 -1.71 5.15
CA VAL A 62 3.37 -0.99 4.73
C VAL A 62 4.57 -1.90 4.94
N VAL A 63 5.37 -2.10 3.90
CA VAL A 63 6.54 -2.98 3.93
C VAL A 63 7.79 -2.18 3.58
N GLY A 64 8.72 -2.11 4.52
CA GLY A 64 10.05 -1.52 4.33
C GLY A 64 11.12 -2.59 4.30
N LEU A 65 11.82 -2.72 3.19
CA LEU A 65 12.92 -3.66 3.03
C LEU A 65 14.26 -2.94 2.94
N GLN A 66 15.32 -3.57 3.41
CA GLN A 66 16.71 -3.12 3.22
C GLN A 66 17.57 -4.26 2.68
N GLU A 67 18.68 -3.90 2.03
CA GLU A 67 19.56 -4.85 1.33
C GLU A 67 18.82 -5.74 0.31
N VAL A 68 17.75 -5.26 -0.30
CA VAL A 68 17.11 -5.96 -1.42
C VAL A 68 18.12 -6.05 -2.58
N ASN A 69 18.32 -7.25 -3.11
CA ASN A 69 19.23 -7.45 -4.23
C ASN A 69 18.85 -6.51 -5.41
N SER A 70 19.81 -5.72 -5.87
CA SER A 70 19.65 -4.74 -6.95
C SER A 70 19.99 -5.29 -8.33
N MET A 71 20.47 -6.54 -8.42
CA MET A 71 20.68 -7.21 -9.69
C MET A 71 19.32 -7.53 -10.32
N ILE A 72 18.91 -6.66 -11.24
CA ILE A 72 17.85 -6.95 -12.21
C ILE A 72 18.27 -8.23 -12.93
N ASN A 73 17.48 -9.31 -12.79
CA ASN A 73 17.66 -10.48 -13.63
C ASN A 73 17.62 -10.01 -15.09
N LYS A 74 18.76 -10.11 -15.80
CA LYS A 74 18.90 -9.76 -17.23
C LYS A 74 18.02 -10.62 -18.17
N ARG A 75 17.08 -11.41 -17.63
CA ARG A 75 16.23 -12.36 -18.33
C ARG A 75 14.76 -11.97 -18.21
N LEU A 76 14.41 -10.85 -18.85
CA LEU A 76 13.28 -10.66 -19.77
C LEU A 76 13.03 -9.14 -19.86
N LYS A 77 13.23 -8.61 -21.06
CA LYS A 77 12.68 -7.32 -21.43
C LYS A 77 11.20 -7.55 -21.78
N ASP A 78 10.36 -6.66 -21.29
CA ASP A 78 8.98 -6.35 -21.69
C ASP A 78 7.89 -6.74 -20.67
N ALA A 79 7.20 -5.69 -20.19
CA ALA A 79 6.06 -5.64 -19.27
C ALA A 79 6.36 -5.95 -17.77
N LEU A 80 6.60 -4.86 -17.01
CA LEU A 80 6.66 -4.78 -15.55
C LEU A 80 7.96 -5.33 -14.92
N PHE A 81 8.98 -4.47 -14.83
CA PHE A 81 10.15 -4.68 -13.96
C PHE A 81 9.74 -4.60 -12.48
N ILE A 82 9.01 -5.60 -12.01
CA ILE A 82 8.63 -5.78 -10.63
C ILE A 82 9.66 -6.74 -10.03
N ASP A 83 10.34 -6.33 -8.97
CA ASP A 83 11.26 -7.21 -8.28
C ASP A 83 10.49 -8.33 -7.54
N GLN A 84 11.15 -9.46 -7.31
CA GLN A 84 10.52 -10.65 -6.72
C GLN A 84 9.85 -10.39 -5.36
N TRP A 85 10.36 -9.43 -4.57
CA TRP A 85 9.74 -9.06 -3.31
C TRP A 85 8.42 -8.32 -3.52
N SER A 86 8.38 -7.37 -4.46
CA SER A 86 7.14 -6.70 -4.84
C SER A 86 6.09 -7.69 -5.36
N GLU A 87 6.50 -8.58 -6.26
CA GLU A 87 5.63 -9.60 -6.86
C GLU A 87 5.02 -10.50 -5.78
N LEU A 88 5.84 -11.05 -4.88
CA LEU A 88 5.34 -11.90 -3.81
C LEU A 88 4.41 -11.14 -2.84
N CYS A 89 4.75 -9.89 -2.48
CA CYS A 89 3.88 -9.06 -1.64
C CYS A 89 2.52 -8.82 -2.31
N MET A 90 2.51 -8.47 -3.59
CA MET A 90 1.30 -8.27 -4.38
C MET A 90 0.46 -9.54 -4.49
N ASP A 91 1.09 -10.67 -4.78
CA ASP A 91 0.43 -11.98 -4.92
C ASP A 91 -0.17 -12.47 -3.61
N THR A 92 0.48 -12.18 -2.49
CA THR A 92 0.00 -12.54 -1.16
C THR A 92 -1.16 -11.65 -0.72
N LEU A 93 -0.99 -10.33 -0.81
CA LEU A 93 -1.94 -9.35 -0.26
C LEU A 93 -3.18 -9.15 -1.14
N SER A 94 -3.09 -9.31 -2.46
CA SER A 94 -4.24 -9.15 -3.37
C SER A 94 -5.35 -10.17 -3.15
N ARG A 95 -5.01 -11.37 -2.65
CA ARG A 95 -5.98 -12.40 -2.21
C ARG A 95 -6.96 -11.88 -1.14
N PHE A 96 -6.56 -10.83 -0.43
CA PHE A 96 -7.33 -10.19 0.63
C PHE A 96 -7.82 -8.78 0.23
N GLY A 97 -7.78 -8.45 -1.05
CA GLY A 97 -8.31 -7.19 -1.60
C GLY A 97 -7.39 -5.97 -1.43
N TYR A 98 -6.11 -6.18 -1.13
CA TYR A 98 -5.13 -5.09 -1.08
C TYR A 98 -4.53 -4.81 -2.46
N VAL A 99 -4.32 -3.52 -2.73
CA VAL A 99 -3.74 -3.00 -3.97
C VAL A 99 -2.50 -2.21 -3.62
N LEU A 100 -1.43 -2.33 -4.41
CA LEU A 100 -0.22 -1.53 -4.29
C LEU A 100 -0.53 -0.08 -4.68
N VAL A 101 -0.42 0.83 -3.70
CA VAL A 101 -0.75 2.26 -3.83
C VAL A 101 0.50 3.10 -4.08
N ALA A 102 1.60 2.78 -3.42
CA ALA A 102 2.87 3.48 -3.58
C ALA A 102 4.03 2.50 -3.50
N SER A 103 5.07 2.75 -4.28
CA SER A 103 6.35 2.05 -4.18
C SER A 103 7.49 3.03 -4.39
N GLN A 104 8.55 2.93 -3.60
CA GLN A 104 9.74 3.76 -3.75
C GLN A 104 11.01 2.97 -3.43
N ARG A 105 11.91 2.91 -4.40
CA ARG A 105 13.18 2.17 -4.29
C ARG A 105 14.38 3.10 -4.38
N MET A 106 15.38 2.82 -3.55
CA MET A 106 16.71 3.43 -3.60
C MET A 106 17.75 2.33 -3.38
N GLN A 107 18.32 1.82 -4.47
CA GLN A 107 19.17 0.63 -4.48
C GLN A 107 18.55 -0.56 -3.75
N GLY A 108 19.05 -0.93 -2.57
CA GLY A 108 18.54 -2.01 -1.74
C GLY A 108 17.54 -1.57 -0.66
N VAL A 109 17.28 -0.26 -0.52
CA VAL A 109 16.25 0.27 0.39
C VAL A 109 14.95 0.42 -0.38
N PHE A 110 13.87 -0.17 0.12
CA PHE A 110 12.64 -0.27 -0.64
C PHE A 110 11.40 -0.13 0.23
N LEU A 111 10.41 0.62 -0.23
CA LEU A 111 9.15 0.84 0.46
C LEU A 111 7.99 0.46 -0.45
N LEU A 112 7.06 -0.31 0.08
CA LEU A 112 5.80 -0.70 -0.55
C LEU A 112 4.63 -0.34 0.37
N VAL A 113 3.61 0.31 -0.17
CA VAL A 113 2.39 0.66 0.56
C VAL A 113 1.19 0.02 -0.13
N PHE A 114 0.49 -0.84 0.58
CA PHE A 114 -0.70 -1.53 0.14
C PHE A 114 -1.91 -1.07 0.93
N CYS A 115 -3.05 -0.90 0.27
CA CYS A 115 -4.29 -0.55 0.94
C CYS A 115 -5.45 -1.35 0.34
N LYS A 116 -6.47 -1.64 1.13
CA LYS A 116 -7.69 -2.25 0.60
C LYS A 116 -8.31 -1.38 -0.48
N PHE A 117 -8.82 -2.02 -1.53
CA PHE A 117 -9.37 -1.32 -2.71
C PHE A 117 -10.47 -0.31 -2.34
N CYS A 118 -11.30 -0.60 -1.33
CA CYS A 118 -12.38 0.27 -0.87
C CYS A 118 -11.91 1.60 -0.28
N HIS A 119 -10.63 1.69 0.14
CA HIS A 119 -10.06 2.91 0.72
C HIS A 119 -9.35 3.78 -0.32
N LEU A 120 -9.07 3.28 -1.52
CA LEU A 120 -8.30 3.99 -2.55
C LEU A 120 -8.83 5.39 -2.88
N PRO A 121 -10.17 5.63 -3.02
CA PRO A 121 -10.69 6.96 -3.32
C PRO A 121 -10.37 8.05 -2.27
N PHE A 122 -9.95 7.62 -1.08
CA PHE A 122 -9.67 8.48 0.06
C PHE A 122 -8.17 8.61 0.35
N LEU A 123 -7.32 7.95 -0.45
CA LEU A 123 -5.88 8.13 -0.46
C LEU A 123 -5.50 9.15 -1.54
N ARG A 124 -5.22 10.38 -1.14
CA ARG A 124 -5.00 11.50 -2.08
C ARG A 124 -3.60 12.07 -1.99
N GLY A 125 -3.11 12.63 -3.10
CA GLY A 125 -1.81 13.31 -3.15
C GLY A 125 -0.66 12.38 -2.76
N VAL A 126 -0.71 11.15 -3.25
CA VAL A 126 0.35 10.15 -3.03
C VAL A 126 1.63 10.64 -3.69
N GLN A 127 2.70 10.79 -2.92
CA GLN A 127 4.01 11.20 -3.40
C GLN A 127 5.08 10.38 -2.71
N THR A 128 6.19 10.16 -3.41
CA THR A 128 7.33 9.43 -2.88
C THR A 128 8.60 10.26 -2.97
N GLN A 129 9.52 10.08 -2.03
CA GLN A 129 10.80 10.76 -1.98
C GLN A 129 11.91 9.79 -1.58
N SER A 130 13.16 10.15 -1.89
CA SER A 130 14.33 9.39 -1.45
C SER A 130 15.52 10.30 -1.16
N THR A 131 16.29 9.96 -0.13
CA THR A 131 17.52 10.66 0.25
C THR A 131 18.63 9.65 0.39
N ARG A 132 19.73 9.88 -0.34
CA ARG A 132 20.94 9.07 -0.26
C ARG A 132 21.86 9.65 0.81
N THR A 133 22.41 8.79 1.66
CA THR A 133 23.41 9.20 2.66
C THR A 133 24.70 8.38 2.56
N GLY A 134 24.69 7.28 1.82
CA GLY A 134 25.87 6.44 1.61
C GLY A 134 26.99 7.18 0.88
N LEU A 135 28.23 6.98 1.33
CA LEU A 135 29.42 7.68 0.83
C LEU A 135 29.24 9.21 0.78
N GLY A 136 28.64 9.82 1.81
CA GLY A 136 28.39 11.27 1.81
C GLY A 136 27.30 11.71 0.81
N GLY A 137 26.35 10.82 0.51
CA GLY A 137 25.23 11.09 -0.40
C GLY A 137 25.44 10.64 -1.84
N TYR A 138 26.65 10.22 -2.23
CA TYR A 138 26.94 9.75 -3.58
C TYR A 138 26.36 8.37 -3.89
N TRP A 139 26.14 7.53 -2.88
CA TRP A 139 25.70 6.14 -3.04
C TRP A 139 24.41 5.85 -2.26
N GLY A 140 23.47 5.16 -2.88
CA GLY A 140 22.12 4.92 -2.34
C GLY A 140 21.96 3.64 -1.52
N ASN A 141 23.04 3.02 -1.05
CA ASN A 141 22.97 1.83 -0.17
C ASN A 141 22.58 2.17 1.28
N LYS A 142 22.55 3.46 1.62
CA LYS A 142 22.15 4.03 2.90
C LYS A 142 21.33 5.30 2.66
N GLY A 143 20.44 5.59 3.60
CA GLY A 143 19.54 6.73 3.57
C GLY A 143 18.08 6.29 3.72
N GLY A 144 17.15 7.10 3.22
CA GLY A 144 15.70 6.90 3.44
C GLY A 144 14.88 6.97 2.15
N VAL A 145 13.80 6.21 2.10
CA VAL A 145 12.73 6.32 1.11
C VAL A 145 11.41 6.54 1.84
N SER A 146 10.54 7.36 1.27
CA SER A 146 9.26 7.67 1.89
C SER A 146 8.12 7.68 0.89
N ALA A 147 6.92 7.48 1.44
CA ALA A 147 5.66 7.68 0.76
C ALA A 147 4.75 8.50 1.68
N ARG A 148 4.23 9.62 1.18
CA ARG A 148 3.21 10.41 1.87
C ARG A 148 1.90 10.40 1.12
N MET A 149 0.82 10.52 1.86
CA MET A 149 -0.53 10.61 1.32
C MET A 149 -1.48 11.24 2.33
N MET A 150 -2.57 11.80 1.83
CA MET A 150 -3.73 12.13 2.63
C MET A 150 -4.56 10.86 2.83
N VAL A 151 -4.74 10.44 4.08
CA VAL A 151 -5.60 9.32 4.46
C VAL A 151 -6.87 9.91 5.06
N PHE A 152 -7.99 9.82 4.33
CA PHE A 152 -9.28 10.42 4.73
C PHE A 152 -9.19 11.92 5.10
N GLY A 153 -8.29 12.67 4.47
CA GLY A 153 -8.09 14.10 4.72
C GLY A 153 -6.99 14.43 5.75
N HIS A 154 -6.27 13.43 6.25
CA HIS A 154 -5.15 13.60 7.18
C HIS A 154 -3.80 13.27 6.52
N PRO A 155 -2.81 14.17 6.53
CA PRO A 155 -1.50 13.89 5.97
C PRO A 155 -0.76 12.86 6.82
N VAL A 156 -0.38 11.73 6.21
CA VAL A 156 0.39 10.65 6.83
C VAL A 156 1.64 10.38 5.99
N CYS A 157 2.79 10.18 6.65
CA CYS A 157 4.06 9.85 5.99
C CYS A 157 4.63 8.55 6.53
N PHE A 158 5.05 7.66 5.63
CA PHE A 158 5.76 6.42 5.93
C PHE A 158 7.18 6.54 5.41
N LEU A 159 8.16 6.36 6.28
CA LEU A 159 9.57 6.48 5.93
C LEU A 159 10.33 5.21 6.34
N ASN A 160 10.85 4.51 5.34
CA ASN A 160 11.75 3.38 5.53
C ASN A 160 13.20 3.84 5.33
N CYS A 161 14.12 3.46 6.20
CA CYS A 161 15.53 3.78 6.02
C CYS A 161 16.50 2.62 6.29
N HIS A 162 17.72 2.80 5.83
CA HIS A 162 18.87 1.94 6.15
C HIS A 162 20.01 2.86 6.58
N LEU A 163 20.28 2.88 7.88
CA LEU A 163 21.24 3.80 8.48
C LEU A 163 22.64 3.17 8.62
N PRO A 164 23.69 3.98 8.84
CA PRO A 164 25.07 3.53 8.97
C PRO A 164 25.25 2.43 10.00
N ALA A 165 25.83 1.31 9.56
CA ALA A 165 26.14 0.17 10.40
C ALA A 165 27.29 0.46 11.37
N HIS A 166 27.53 -0.48 12.29
CA HIS A 166 28.58 -0.47 13.32
C HIS A 166 28.31 0.42 14.55
N MET A 167 28.83 -0.04 15.70
CA MET A 167 28.61 0.56 17.01
C MET A 167 29.05 2.03 17.07
N ARG A 168 30.27 2.32 16.59
CA ARG A 168 30.88 3.67 16.64
C ARG A 168 30.21 4.76 15.79
N ASN A 169 29.29 4.40 14.89
CA ASN A 169 28.72 5.34 13.93
C ASN A 169 27.41 5.98 14.43
N LEU A 170 27.29 6.24 15.74
CA LEU A 170 26.08 6.85 16.32
C LEU A 170 25.86 8.26 15.79
N GLU A 171 26.91 9.08 15.80
CA GLU A 171 26.88 10.46 15.28
C GLU A 171 26.47 10.49 13.80
N GLN A 172 27.08 9.66 12.96
CA GLN A 172 26.68 9.53 11.55
C GLN A 172 25.21 9.11 11.38
N ARG A 173 24.67 8.27 12.26
CA ARG A 173 23.23 7.95 12.22
C ARG A 173 22.39 9.19 12.49
N MET A 174 22.79 10.06 13.41
CA MET A 174 22.06 11.30 13.71
C MET A 174 22.13 12.29 12.55
N GLU A 175 23.31 12.47 11.94
CA GLU A 175 23.49 13.25 10.72
C GLU A 175 22.60 12.74 9.58
N ASP A 176 22.52 11.42 9.39
CA ASP A 176 21.68 10.81 8.37
C ASP A 176 20.19 11.03 8.65
N PHE A 177 19.75 10.95 9.92
CA PHE A 177 18.38 11.30 10.33
C PHE A 177 18.04 12.75 9.94
N GLU A 178 18.91 13.69 10.29
CA GLU A 178 18.73 15.11 9.99
C GLU A 178 18.72 15.38 8.49
N SER A 179 19.67 14.78 7.76
CA SER A 179 19.78 14.89 6.31
C SER A 179 18.52 14.41 5.59
N ILE A 180 17.97 13.26 6.00
CA ILE A 180 16.71 12.74 5.46
C ILE A 180 15.55 13.72 5.73
N LEU A 181 15.45 14.24 6.96
CA LEU A 181 14.39 15.18 7.35
C LEU A 181 14.46 16.51 6.58
N GLN A 182 15.66 17.03 6.35
CA GLN A 182 15.88 18.29 5.64
C GLN A 182 15.66 18.15 4.14
N GLN A 183 16.12 17.05 3.53
CA GLN A 183 16.09 16.88 2.08
C GLN A 183 14.76 16.38 1.52
N GLN A 184 13.98 15.59 2.27
CA GLN A 184 12.70 15.08 1.77
C GLN A 184 11.60 16.11 1.92
N GLN A 185 11.31 16.80 0.81
CA GLN A 185 10.23 17.78 0.68
C GLN A 185 9.20 17.29 -0.35
N PHE A 186 7.93 17.51 -0.06
CA PHE A 186 6.80 17.07 -0.89
C PHE A 186 6.06 18.27 -1.49
N GLU A 187 5.57 18.12 -2.71
CA GLU A 187 4.96 19.20 -3.47
C GLU A 187 3.47 19.40 -3.12
N GLY A 188 2.98 20.63 -3.25
CA GLY A 188 1.56 20.95 -3.40
C GLY A 188 0.62 20.48 -2.27
N GLY A 189 0.89 20.82 -1.00
CA GLY A 189 0.00 20.40 0.09
C GLY A 189 0.13 21.12 1.42
N THR A 190 -0.67 20.64 2.39
CA THR A 190 -0.72 21.08 3.80
C THR A 190 0.43 20.52 4.66
N ALA A 191 1.30 19.68 4.09
CA ALA A 191 2.49 19.13 4.73
C ALA A 191 3.59 19.00 3.68
N VAL A 192 4.65 19.81 3.83
CA VAL A 192 5.75 19.91 2.85
C VAL A 192 6.93 19.09 3.34
N GLY A 193 7.38 19.30 4.57
CA GLY A 193 8.40 18.48 5.21
C GLY A 193 7.83 17.20 5.81
N VAL A 194 8.70 16.22 6.06
CA VAL A 194 8.33 14.95 6.72
C VAL A 194 7.59 15.21 8.04
N LEU A 195 8.10 16.11 8.90
CA LEU A 195 7.53 16.37 10.24
C LEU A 195 6.24 17.20 10.25
N ASP A 196 5.81 17.72 9.10
CA ASP A 196 4.58 18.51 8.94
C ASP A 196 3.31 17.64 8.86
N HIS A 197 3.48 16.33 8.67
CA HIS A 197 2.40 15.35 8.58
C HIS A 197 1.78 15.12 9.95
N ASP A 198 0.46 14.87 10.01
CA ASP A 198 -0.26 14.59 11.25
C ASP A 198 0.30 13.36 11.96
N VAL A 199 0.70 12.35 11.17
CA VAL A 199 1.36 11.14 11.64
C VAL A 199 2.56 10.83 10.73
N VAL A 200 3.72 10.61 11.34
CA VAL A 200 4.93 10.11 10.67
C VAL A 200 5.25 8.76 11.26
N PHE A 201 5.37 7.74 10.43
CA PHE A 201 5.99 6.47 10.79
C PHE A 201 7.40 6.43 10.24
N TRP A 202 8.38 6.18 11.11
CA TRP A 202 9.78 6.08 10.76
C TRP A 202 10.31 4.71 11.17
N PHE A 203 10.73 3.92 10.21
CA PHE A 203 11.11 2.53 10.43
C PHE A 203 12.24 2.11 9.51
N GLY A 204 12.84 0.95 9.79
CA GLY A 204 13.92 0.45 8.97
C GLY A 204 14.95 -0.35 9.75
N ASP A 205 16.04 -0.70 9.05
CA ASP A 205 17.30 -1.05 9.70
C ASP A 205 17.99 0.25 10.12
N LEU A 206 17.65 0.70 11.32
CA LEU A 206 18.20 1.89 11.94
C LEU A 206 19.61 1.67 12.48
N ASN A 207 20.07 0.42 12.52
CA ASN A 207 21.45 0.03 12.84
C ASN A 207 21.97 0.46 14.23
N PHE A 208 21.11 0.87 15.16
CA PHE A 208 21.48 1.13 16.55
C PHE A 208 21.91 -0.15 17.26
N ARG A 209 22.89 -0.02 18.16
CA ARG A 209 23.56 -1.12 18.85
C ARG A 209 23.39 -1.02 20.36
N ILE A 210 23.69 -2.12 21.04
CA ILE A 210 23.81 -2.14 22.50
C ILE A 210 25.22 -1.71 22.87
N GLU A 211 25.40 -0.74 23.76
CA GLU A 211 26.68 -0.27 24.28
C GLU A 211 26.99 -0.86 25.67
N GLY A 212 28.19 -0.59 26.20
CA GLY A 212 28.57 -0.88 27.60
C GLY A 212 28.79 -2.36 27.97
N TYR A 213 28.05 -3.29 27.38
CA TYR A 213 28.15 -4.72 27.68
C TYR A 213 28.99 -5.48 26.64
N ASP A 214 29.79 -6.43 27.13
CA ASP A 214 30.45 -7.43 26.30
C ASP A 214 29.44 -8.39 25.67
N ILE A 215 29.81 -9.03 24.54
CA ILE A 215 28.96 -9.98 23.83
C ILE A 215 28.46 -11.13 24.71
N TYR A 216 29.28 -11.65 25.64
CA TYR A 216 28.86 -12.74 26.52
C TYR A 216 27.75 -12.30 27.48
N VAL A 217 27.84 -11.07 28.00
CA VAL A 217 26.80 -10.49 28.88
C VAL A 217 25.50 -10.29 28.10
N VAL A 218 25.58 -9.79 26.87
CA VAL A 218 24.40 -9.62 26.02
C VAL A 218 23.75 -10.97 25.69
N LYS A 219 24.52 -11.97 25.25
CA LYS A 219 23.98 -13.31 24.97
C LYS A 219 23.35 -13.95 26.21
N SER A 220 24.03 -13.88 27.36
CA SER A 220 23.50 -14.40 28.63
C SER A 220 22.21 -13.70 29.05
N ALA A 221 22.11 -12.38 28.90
CA ALA A 221 20.88 -11.65 29.19
C ALA A 221 19.72 -12.10 28.29
N ILE A 222 19.98 -12.35 27.01
CA ILE A 222 18.96 -12.86 26.07
C ILE A 222 18.53 -14.28 26.46
N GLU A 223 19.48 -15.18 26.72
CA GLU A 223 19.22 -16.59 27.10
C GLU A 223 18.40 -16.73 28.39
N ASN A 224 18.52 -15.76 29.30
CA ASN A 224 17.83 -15.75 30.59
C ASN A 224 16.59 -14.83 30.60
N ASP A 225 16.14 -14.34 29.43
CA ASP A 225 15.00 -13.44 29.28
C ASP A 225 15.10 -12.15 30.13
N LYS A 226 16.33 -11.62 30.26
CA LYS A 226 16.63 -10.37 30.98
C LYS A 226 16.81 -9.19 30.03
N LEU A 227 15.95 -9.10 29.02
CA LEU A 227 15.98 -8.04 28.00
C LEU A 227 15.95 -6.62 28.58
N PRO A 228 15.20 -6.31 29.67
CA PRO A 228 15.16 -4.97 30.24
C PRO A 228 16.53 -4.40 30.64
N LEU A 229 17.48 -5.26 31.03
CA LEU A 229 18.84 -4.83 31.37
C LEU A 229 19.58 -4.23 30.16
N LEU A 230 19.21 -4.65 28.95
CA LEU A 230 19.86 -4.21 27.71
C LEU A 230 19.26 -2.90 27.18
N TRP A 231 18.01 -2.58 27.51
CA TRP A 231 17.31 -1.41 26.99
C TRP A 231 17.95 -0.09 27.38
N GLU A 232 18.53 0.00 28.58
CA GLU A 232 19.24 1.19 29.05
C GLU A 232 20.56 1.44 28.31
N LYS A 233 21.08 0.40 27.66
CA LYS A 233 22.30 0.45 26.85
C LYS A 233 22.01 0.41 25.34
N ASP A 234 20.74 0.38 24.93
CA ASP A 234 20.36 0.51 23.53
C ASP A 234 20.57 1.96 23.07
N GLN A 235 21.41 2.15 22.05
CA GLN A 235 21.78 3.46 21.55
C GLN A 235 20.56 4.29 21.11
N LEU A 236 19.50 3.68 20.55
CA LEU A 236 18.30 4.44 20.16
C LEU A 236 17.54 4.92 21.39
N ASN A 237 17.38 4.08 22.41
CA ASN A 237 16.75 4.49 23.68
C ASN A 237 17.54 5.59 24.40
N MET A 238 18.87 5.56 24.32
CA MET A 238 19.72 6.64 24.82
C MET A 238 19.57 7.90 23.96
N ALA A 239 19.67 7.78 22.64
CA ALA A 239 19.58 8.90 21.70
C ALA A 239 18.22 9.62 21.77
N LYS A 240 17.10 8.91 21.93
CA LYS A 240 15.77 9.54 22.13
C LYS A 240 15.71 10.48 23.35
N LYS A 241 16.62 10.33 24.32
CA LYS A 241 16.71 11.20 25.51
C LYS A 241 17.63 12.40 25.34
N SER A 242 18.62 12.31 24.44
CA SER A 242 19.67 13.33 24.27
C SER A 242 19.60 14.09 22.95
N GLU A 243 19.13 13.46 21.87
CA GLU A 243 19.19 13.97 20.51
C GLU A 243 17.89 14.68 20.13
N SER A 244 17.99 15.96 19.78
CA SER A 244 16.85 16.79 19.40
C SER A 244 16.17 16.33 18.11
N VAL A 245 16.91 15.73 17.18
CA VAL A 245 16.37 15.22 15.91
C VAL A 245 15.35 14.09 16.10
N LEU A 246 15.41 13.40 17.25
CA LEU A 246 14.48 12.33 17.63
C LEU A 246 13.33 12.81 18.53
N GLU A 247 13.24 14.12 18.80
CA GLU A 247 12.25 14.66 19.72
C GLU A 247 10.81 14.41 19.24
N GLY A 248 10.00 13.80 20.11
CA GLY A 248 8.61 13.47 19.85
C GLY A 248 8.38 12.17 19.07
N PHE A 249 9.43 11.46 18.66
CA PHE A 249 9.29 10.08 18.19
C PHE A 249 9.06 9.14 19.38
N ILE A 250 8.08 8.26 19.21
CA ILE A 250 7.63 7.28 20.18
C ILE A 250 7.90 5.89 19.60
N GLU A 251 8.22 4.94 20.47
CA GLU A 251 8.43 3.54 20.13
C GLU A 251 7.75 2.66 21.19
N GLY A 252 7.22 1.51 20.77
CA GLY A 252 6.68 0.50 21.67
C GLY A 252 7.74 -0.22 22.51
N PRO A 253 7.32 -1.00 23.51
CA PRO A 253 8.23 -1.85 24.28
C PRO A 253 8.88 -2.91 23.39
N LEU A 254 10.16 -3.19 23.63
CA LEU A 254 10.94 -4.21 22.92
C LEU A 254 10.82 -5.57 23.63
N ASP A 255 9.62 -6.14 23.61
CA ASP A 255 9.29 -7.43 24.25
C ASP A 255 9.69 -8.64 23.38
N PHE A 256 10.73 -8.49 22.56
CA PHE A 256 11.27 -9.52 21.69
C PHE A 256 12.80 -9.43 21.67
N PRO A 257 13.52 -10.54 21.45
CA PRO A 257 14.98 -10.54 21.50
C PRO A 257 15.59 -9.72 20.34
N PRO A 258 16.87 -9.33 20.44
CA PRO A 258 17.58 -8.62 19.39
C PRO A 258 17.48 -9.28 18.01
N THR A 259 17.23 -8.49 16.98
CA THR A 259 16.87 -8.96 15.62
C THR A 259 18.08 -9.17 14.71
N TYR A 260 19.27 -8.79 15.18
CA TYR A 260 20.55 -8.93 14.50
C TYR A 260 21.62 -9.37 15.49
N LYS A 261 22.70 -10.07 15.13
CA LYS A 261 23.00 -10.73 13.85
C LYS A 261 22.89 -12.23 14.01
N PHE A 262 22.22 -12.90 13.08
CA PHE A 262 22.08 -14.36 13.06
C PHE A 262 23.00 -15.01 12.02
N ASP A 263 23.33 -16.27 12.25
CA ASP A 263 23.84 -17.13 11.17
C ASP A 263 22.66 -17.47 10.25
N VAL A 264 22.79 -17.15 8.96
CA VAL A 264 21.73 -17.36 7.95
C VAL A 264 21.29 -18.83 7.93
N GLY A 265 19.98 -19.06 7.85
CA GLY A 265 19.37 -20.38 7.91
C GLY A 265 19.10 -20.88 9.33
N THR A 266 19.47 -20.12 10.37
CA THR A 266 19.37 -20.57 11.77
C THR A 266 18.69 -19.55 12.70
N HIS A 267 18.53 -19.94 13.98
CA HIS A 267 18.17 -19.03 15.08
C HIS A 267 19.38 -18.72 15.98
N THR A 268 20.59 -19.08 15.56
CA THR A 268 21.82 -18.90 16.33
C THR A 268 22.42 -17.52 16.04
N TYR A 269 22.72 -16.76 17.09
CA TYR A 269 23.43 -15.49 16.95
C TYR A 269 24.87 -15.70 16.50
N ASP A 270 25.34 -14.81 15.62
CA ASP A 270 26.62 -14.82 14.89
C ASP A 270 27.73 -15.62 15.58
N THR A 271 28.08 -16.75 14.95
CA THR A 271 29.21 -17.61 15.35
C THR A 271 30.47 -17.37 14.52
N SER A 272 30.40 -16.47 13.53
CA SER A 272 31.54 -16.14 12.68
C SER A 272 32.69 -15.52 13.47
N ALA A 273 33.88 -15.48 12.86
CA ALA A 273 35.06 -14.83 13.44
C ALA A 273 34.83 -13.34 13.80
N LYS A 274 33.86 -12.68 13.16
CA LYS A 274 33.52 -11.26 13.43
C LYS A 274 32.74 -11.08 14.74
N LYS A 275 32.11 -12.15 15.26
CA LYS A 275 31.34 -12.20 16.53
C LYS A 275 30.55 -10.92 16.77
N ARG A 276 29.65 -10.57 15.86
CA ARG A 276 28.81 -9.37 15.99
C ARG A 276 27.89 -9.54 17.19
N LYS A 277 27.98 -8.58 18.10
CA LYS A 277 27.12 -8.51 19.28
C LYS A 277 25.65 -8.36 18.86
N PRO A 278 24.71 -9.11 19.47
CA PRO A 278 23.30 -8.95 19.20
C PRO A 278 22.82 -7.51 19.42
N ALA A 279 21.88 -7.02 18.60
CA ALA A 279 21.30 -5.68 18.69
C ALA A 279 19.89 -5.61 18.07
N TRP A 280 19.06 -4.68 18.57
CA TRP A 280 17.80 -4.29 17.94
C TRP A 280 18.08 -3.23 16.87
N THR A 281 18.47 -3.69 15.69
CA THR A 281 18.76 -2.84 14.54
C THR A 281 17.50 -2.43 13.79
N ASP A 282 16.49 -3.29 13.77
CA ASP A 282 15.26 -3.16 13.01
C ASP A 282 14.16 -2.57 13.90
N ARG A 283 13.69 -1.35 13.59
CA ARG A 283 12.86 -0.56 14.52
C ARG A 283 11.68 0.11 13.82
N ILE A 284 10.60 0.36 14.56
CA ILE A 284 9.42 1.07 14.09
C ILE A 284 9.02 2.14 15.11
N LEU A 285 9.21 3.40 14.74
CA LEU A 285 8.83 4.58 15.52
C LEU A 285 7.66 5.29 14.86
N TRP A 286 6.94 6.10 15.64
CA TRP A 286 5.97 7.04 15.11
C TRP A 286 6.03 8.38 15.82
N ARG A 287 5.56 9.43 15.16
CA ARG A 287 5.45 10.78 15.71
C ARG A 287 4.12 11.39 15.31
N LEU A 288 3.48 12.07 16.26
CA LEU A 288 2.32 12.90 16.00
C LEU A 288 2.76 14.35 15.82
N ARG A 289 2.08 15.09 14.93
CA ARG A 289 2.30 16.53 14.82
C ARG A 289 1.94 17.23 16.13
N ARG A 290 2.75 18.21 16.54
CA ARG A 290 2.43 19.05 17.70
C ARG A 290 1.19 19.90 17.41
N THR A 291 0.23 19.88 18.33
CA THR A 291 -0.94 20.77 18.30
C THR A 291 -0.47 22.22 18.36
N GLY A 292 -0.73 23.02 17.31
CA GLY A 292 -0.33 24.43 17.23
C GLY A 292 0.75 24.76 16.18
N SER A 293 1.32 23.78 15.49
CA SER A 293 2.21 24.04 14.35
C SER A 293 1.43 24.69 13.18
N PRO A 294 1.97 25.75 12.53
CA PRO A 294 1.30 26.40 11.41
C PRO A 294 1.07 25.39 10.28
N VAL A 295 -0.18 25.28 9.80
CA VAL A 295 -0.52 24.49 8.61
C VAL A 295 -0.19 25.34 7.36
N PRO A 296 0.69 24.88 6.46
CA PRO A 296 0.92 25.52 5.16
C PRO A 296 -0.39 25.77 4.41
N SER A 297 -0.55 27.01 3.96
CA SER A 297 -1.78 27.57 3.45
C SER A 297 -2.02 27.23 1.99
N HIS A 298 -2.94 26.31 1.72
CA HIS A 298 -3.98 26.37 0.68
C HIS A 298 -5.04 25.33 1.10
N ASN A 299 -6.27 25.76 1.41
CA ASN A 299 -7.38 25.04 2.11
C ASN A 299 -7.47 25.18 3.65
N SER A 300 -6.67 26.06 4.26
CA SER A 300 -6.59 26.29 5.71
C SER A 300 -7.85 26.87 6.38
N ALA A 301 -8.86 27.31 5.61
CA ALA A 301 -10.12 27.83 6.18
C ALA A 301 -11.06 26.70 6.66
N LEU A 302 -11.18 25.62 5.88
CA LEU A 302 -12.02 24.46 6.24
C LEU A 302 -11.39 23.61 7.35
N GLN A 303 -10.06 23.45 7.30
CA GLN A 303 -9.33 22.59 8.25
C GLN A 303 -9.17 23.25 9.64
N ARG A 304 -8.92 24.57 9.72
CA ARG A 304 -8.90 25.31 11.00
C ARG A 304 -10.29 25.44 11.62
N GLY A 305 -11.33 25.59 10.79
CA GLY A 305 -12.72 25.61 11.24
C GLY A 305 -13.06 24.32 11.97
N LEU A 306 -12.83 23.15 11.34
CA LEU A 306 -13.22 21.85 11.88
C LEU A 306 -12.36 21.34 13.04
N THR A 307 -11.03 21.51 13.01
CA THR A 307 -10.17 21.02 14.12
C THR A 307 -10.29 21.87 15.38
N SER A 308 -10.61 23.17 15.24
CA SER A 308 -10.85 24.08 16.37
C SER A 308 -12.26 23.91 16.96
N TRP A 309 -13.27 23.66 16.12
CA TRP A 309 -14.65 23.45 16.57
C TRP A 309 -14.90 22.07 17.20
N LEU A 310 -14.26 21.02 16.70
CA LEU A 310 -14.53 19.63 17.16
C LEU A 310 -13.63 19.17 18.32
N GLY A 311 -12.62 19.95 18.72
CA GLY A 311 -11.75 19.63 19.86
C GLY A 311 -10.96 18.32 19.76
N GLY A 312 -10.96 17.64 18.61
CA GLY A 312 -10.34 16.33 18.41
C GLY A 312 -8.91 16.43 17.89
N ALA A 313 -7.98 15.71 18.51
CA ALA A 313 -6.62 15.49 18.00
C ALA A 313 -6.48 14.09 17.40
N THR A 314 -5.65 13.95 16.37
CA THR A 314 -5.25 12.63 15.84
C THR A 314 -4.56 11.84 16.95
N ARG A 315 -5.00 10.60 17.18
CA ARG A 315 -4.41 9.68 18.15
C ARG A 315 -3.91 8.42 17.44
N VAL A 316 -2.81 7.87 17.93
CA VAL A 316 -2.24 6.61 17.45
C VAL A 316 -2.13 5.66 18.64
N SER A 317 -2.66 4.45 18.45
CA SER A 317 -2.57 3.35 19.43
C SER A 317 -1.81 2.20 18.78
N GLN A 318 -0.71 1.76 19.38
CA GLN A 318 -0.01 0.55 18.95
C GLN A 318 -0.62 -0.67 19.66
N HIS A 319 -1.00 -1.69 18.88
CA HIS A 319 -1.62 -2.92 19.40
C HIS A 319 -0.60 -4.01 19.71
N PHE A 320 0.38 -4.16 18.82
CA PHE A 320 1.52 -5.05 19.05
C PHE A 320 2.76 -4.51 18.37
N TYR A 321 3.90 -4.99 18.86
CA TYR A 321 5.22 -4.77 18.29
C TYR A 321 6.04 -6.05 18.49
N ARG A 322 6.45 -6.71 17.42
CA ARG A 322 7.02 -8.07 17.50
C ARG A 322 8.04 -8.34 16.41
N SER A 323 8.94 -9.28 16.68
CA SER A 323 9.79 -9.90 15.66
C SER A 323 9.24 -11.23 15.18
N HIS A 324 9.46 -11.56 13.90
CA HIS A 324 9.08 -12.81 13.27
C HIS A 324 10.29 -13.76 13.22
N MET A 325 10.64 -14.33 14.37
CA MET A 325 11.85 -15.15 14.55
C MET A 325 11.92 -16.39 13.65
N GLY A 326 10.77 -16.87 13.15
CA GLY A 326 10.65 -18.03 12.26
C GLY A 326 11.29 -17.85 10.89
N PHE A 327 11.49 -16.62 10.41
CA PHE A 327 12.19 -16.37 9.15
C PHE A 327 13.70 -16.44 9.36
N THR A 328 14.38 -17.23 8.53
CA THR A 328 15.82 -17.51 8.66
C THR A 328 16.64 -17.17 7.42
N ILE A 329 16.03 -16.66 6.35
CA ILE A 329 16.71 -16.38 5.07
C ILE A 329 17.72 -15.23 5.14
N SER A 330 17.67 -14.42 6.20
CA SER A 330 18.53 -13.26 6.45
C SER A 330 19.20 -13.40 7.81
N ASP A 331 20.33 -12.69 7.99
CA ASP A 331 20.96 -12.49 9.29
C ASP A 331 20.22 -11.49 10.18
N HIS A 332 19.13 -10.89 9.66
CA HIS A 332 18.13 -10.14 10.39
C HIS A 332 16.79 -10.86 10.45
N LYS A 333 16.05 -10.63 11.55
CA LYS A 333 14.68 -11.11 11.74
C LYS A 333 13.68 -9.98 11.43
N PRO A 334 12.62 -10.23 10.63
CA PRO A 334 11.62 -9.21 10.33
C PRO A 334 10.97 -8.67 11.61
N VAL A 335 10.61 -7.40 11.61
CA VAL A 335 9.88 -6.73 12.70
C VAL A 335 8.57 -6.19 12.16
N SER A 336 7.51 -6.28 12.95
CA SER A 336 6.21 -5.71 12.59
C SER A 336 5.49 -5.06 13.75
N ALA A 337 4.66 -4.09 13.44
CA ALA A 337 3.76 -3.44 14.39
C ALA A 337 2.40 -3.13 13.75
N LEU A 338 1.34 -3.23 14.54
CA LEU A 338 -0.01 -2.85 14.15
C LEU A 338 -0.44 -1.61 14.92
N PHE A 339 -0.96 -0.62 14.20
CA PHE A 339 -1.43 0.64 14.74
C PHE A 339 -2.89 0.88 14.39
N SER A 340 -3.63 1.50 15.30
CA SER A 340 -4.91 2.17 15.02
C SER A 340 -4.68 3.67 14.98
N LEU A 341 -5.02 4.29 13.85
CA LEU A 341 -5.06 5.74 13.67
C LEU A 341 -6.50 6.19 13.92
N HIS A 342 -6.68 7.08 14.89
CA HIS A 342 -7.96 7.68 15.22
C HIS A 342 -7.95 9.12 14.76
N PHE A 343 -8.60 9.38 13.64
CA PHE A 343 -8.69 10.72 13.06
C PHE A 343 -9.82 11.53 13.71
N PRO A 344 -9.65 12.85 13.89
CA PRO A 344 -10.69 13.71 14.44
C PRO A 344 -11.88 13.92 13.51
N PHE A 345 -11.68 13.73 12.20
CA PHE A 345 -12.75 13.68 11.20
C PHE A 345 -12.40 12.66 10.11
N LYS A 346 -13.35 12.38 9.21
CA LYS A 346 -13.13 11.46 8.09
C LYS A 346 -13.77 12.00 6.82
N VAL A 347 -12.95 12.26 5.79
CA VAL A 347 -13.45 12.59 4.45
C VAL A 347 -14.01 11.31 3.81
N ASN A 348 -15.33 11.18 3.72
CA ASN A 348 -16.02 9.98 3.20
C ASN A 348 -16.61 10.15 1.80
N LEU A 349 -16.42 11.30 1.16
CA LEU A 349 -16.87 11.53 -0.21
C LEU A 349 -15.71 11.33 -1.19
N PRO A 350 -15.80 10.37 -2.13
CA PRO A 350 -14.77 10.20 -3.16
C PRO A 350 -14.75 11.42 -4.09
N LEU A 351 -13.65 11.60 -4.85
CA LEU A 351 -13.60 12.68 -5.83
C LEU A 351 -14.43 12.35 -7.07
N VAL A 352 -14.57 11.06 -7.37
CA VAL A 352 -15.40 10.55 -8.46
C VAL A 352 -16.23 9.38 -7.93
N THR A 353 -17.54 9.43 -8.15
CA THR A 353 -18.44 8.30 -7.95
C THR A 353 -18.75 7.68 -9.30
N LEU A 354 -18.72 6.35 -9.36
CA LEU A 354 -19.08 5.57 -10.54
C LEU A 354 -20.37 4.82 -10.24
N GLU A 355 -21.36 4.93 -11.11
CA GLU A 355 -22.60 4.17 -11.05
C GLU A 355 -22.67 3.23 -12.25
N VAL A 356 -23.00 1.97 -11.97
CA VAL A 356 -23.00 0.88 -12.94
C VAL A 356 -24.18 -0.06 -12.66
N GLU A 357 -24.66 -0.74 -13.69
CA GLU A 357 -25.57 -1.86 -13.52
C GLU A 357 -24.92 -2.98 -12.70
N LYS A 358 -25.70 -3.66 -11.84
CA LYS A 358 -25.18 -4.69 -10.92
C LYS A 358 -24.69 -5.95 -11.64
N GLU A 359 -25.18 -6.19 -12.85
CA GLU A 359 -24.82 -7.32 -13.68
C GLU A 359 -24.68 -6.85 -15.13
N TRP A 360 -23.55 -7.16 -15.75
CA TRP A 360 -23.34 -6.94 -17.19
C TRP A 360 -23.61 -8.23 -17.93
N THR A 361 -24.73 -8.26 -18.67
CA THR A 361 -25.18 -9.42 -19.44
C THR A 361 -25.16 -9.17 -20.94
N LYS A 362 -25.17 -7.91 -21.36
CA LYS A 362 -25.11 -7.47 -22.76
C LYS A 362 -24.26 -6.22 -22.89
N PHE A 363 -23.79 -5.93 -24.10
CA PHE A 363 -22.91 -4.79 -24.37
C PHE A 363 -23.48 -3.43 -23.95
N SER A 364 -24.80 -3.25 -24.04
CA SER A 364 -25.45 -2.01 -23.62
C SER A 364 -25.29 -1.73 -22.12
N ASP A 365 -24.99 -2.75 -21.32
CA ASP A 365 -24.81 -2.62 -19.86
C ASP A 365 -23.43 -2.04 -19.53
N ALA A 366 -22.47 -2.10 -20.46
CA ALA A 366 -21.08 -1.66 -20.28
C ALA A 366 -20.91 -0.12 -20.33
N THR A 367 -21.91 0.60 -19.83
CA THR A 367 -21.93 2.06 -19.67
C THR A 367 -21.88 2.42 -18.20
N VAL A 368 -20.97 3.32 -17.85
CA VAL A 368 -20.72 3.78 -16.49
C VAL A 368 -21.06 5.25 -16.39
N LYS A 369 -21.92 5.62 -15.44
CA LYS A 369 -22.20 7.03 -15.13
C LYS A 369 -21.19 7.54 -14.12
N LEU A 370 -20.75 8.77 -14.30
CA LEU A 370 -19.71 9.42 -13.54
C LEU A 370 -20.27 10.69 -12.88
N SER A 371 -20.06 10.81 -11.57
CA SER A 371 -20.39 12.00 -10.78
C SER A 371 -19.11 12.53 -10.14
N MET A 372 -18.77 13.79 -10.41
CA MET A 372 -17.53 14.41 -9.95
C MET A 372 -17.78 15.31 -8.74
N ALA A 373 -16.86 15.29 -7.78
CA ALA A 373 -16.86 16.25 -6.68
C ALA A 373 -16.59 17.68 -7.18
N HIS A 374 -17.18 18.67 -6.50
CA HIS A 374 -17.00 20.07 -6.86
C HIS A 374 -15.52 20.47 -6.85
N GLY A 375 -15.07 21.12 -7.94
CA GLY A 375 -13.69 21.58 -8.10
C GLY A 375 -12.66 20.52 -8.51
N PHE A 376 -13.08 19.26 -8.69
CA PHE A 376 -12.20 18.21 -9.21
C PHE A 376 -11.76 18.53 -10.65
N GLN A 377 -10.45 18.61 -10.87
CA GLN A 377 -9.86 18.92 -12.17
C GLN A 377 -9.53 17.63 -12.92
N ARG A 378 -10.27 17.38 -14.00
CA ARG A 378 -10.07 16.23 -14.88
C ARG A 378 -8.83 16.41 -15.75
N SER A 379 -8.27 15.30 -16.21
CA SER A 379 -7.24 15.25 -17.24
C SER A 379 -7.77 14.50 -18.46
N SER A 380 -7.34 14.89 -19.67
CA SER A 380 -7.60 14.08 -20.87
C SER A 380 -6.91 12.70 -20.81
N TRP A 381 -5.98 12.52 -19.87
CA TRP A 381 -5.29 11.28 -19.55
C TRP A 381 -5.92 10.52 -18.38
N ASP A 382 -7.09 10.94 -17.87
CA ASP A 382 -7.83 10.13 -16.90
C ASP A 382 -8.50 8.94 -17.60
N TRP A 383 -8.69 7.83 -16.89
CA TRP A 383 -9.39 6.65 -17.42
C TRP A 383 -10.24 5.96 -16.37
N VAL A 384 -11.25 5.22 -16.85
CA VAL A 384 -11.98 4.25 -16.05
C VAL A 384 -11.47 2.87 -16.42
N GLY A 385 -10.89 2.16 -15.46
CA GLY A 385 -10.45 0.78 -15.62
C GLY A 385 -11.49 -0.18 -15.06
N LEU A 386 -11.66 -1.33 -15.73
CA LEU A 386 -12.40 -2.49 -15.27
C LEU A 386 -11.37 -3.51 -14.74
N TYR A 387 -11.41 -3.78 -13.44
CA TYR A 387 -10.44 -4.63 -12.75
C TYR A 387 -11.12 -5.90 -12.28
N LYS A 388 -10.47 -7.06 -12.44
CA LYS A 388 -10.96 -8.29 -11.81
C LYS A 388 -10.79 -8.18 -10.29
N VAL A 389 -11.74 -8.69 -9.50
CA VAL A 389 -11.57 -8.75 -8.04
C VAL A 389 -10.27 -9.48 -7.70
N GLY A 390 -9.47 -8.87 -6.82
CA GLY A 390 -8.11 -9.33 -6.52
C GLY A 390 -7.02 -8.74 -7.42
N PHE A 391 -7.29 -7.65 -8.15
CA PHE A 391 -6.25 -6.89 -8.85
C PHE A 391 -5.17 -6.36 -7.89
N LYS A 392 -3.92 -6.30 -8.34
CA LYS A 392 -2.76 -6.05 -7.47
C LYS A 392 -2.27 -4.61 -7.59
N HIS A 393 -2.48 -3.99 -8.75
CA HIS A 393 -1.96 -2.67 -9.09
C HIS A 393 -2.93 -1.90 -10.01
N HIS A 394 -2.86 -0.57 -10.02
CA HIS A 394 -3.75 0.27 -10.84
C HIS A 394 -3.61 0.08 -12.36
N LYS A 395 -2.58 -0.65 -12.81
CA LYS A 395 -2.38 -1.02 -14.22
C LYS A 395 -2.87 -2.43 -14.55
N ASP A 396 -3.42 -3.16 -13.59
CA ASP A 396 -3.92 -4.53 -13.76
C ASP A 396 -5.39 -4.55 -14.24
N TYR A 397 -5.79 -3.53 -15.01
CA TYR A 397 -7.13 -3.50 -15.58
C TYR A 397 -7.25 -4.58 -16.66
N ALA A 398 -8.41 -5.25 -16.70
CA ALA A 398 -8.77 -6.16 -17.78
C ALA A 398 -9.21 -5.40 -19.04
N ALA A 399 -9.86 -4.24 -18.84
CA ALA A 399 -10.29 -3.32 -19.89
C ALA A 399 -10.19 -1.88 -19.36
N TYR A 400 -10.07 -0.89 -20.22
CA TYR A 400 -10.15 0.51 -19.80
C TYR A 400 -10.75 1.40 -20.88
N VAL A 401 -11.32 2.52 -20.46
CA VAL A 401 -11.81 3.57 -21.35
C VAL A 401 -11.33 4.92 -20.87
N TRP A 402 -10.84 5.75 -21.80
CA TRP A 402 -10.41 7.10 -21.47
C TRP A 402 -11.59 7.99 -21.08
N ALA A 403 -11.46 8.73 -19.98
CA ALA A 403 -12.47 9.67 -19.48
C ALA A 403 -12.29 11.07 -20.13
N LYS A 404 -12.13 11.14 -21.46
CA LYS A 404 -11.60 12.31 -22.20
C LYS A 404 -12.44 13.58 -22.15
N SER A 405 -13.77 13.47 -22.02
CA SER A 405 -14.66 14.61 -22.23
C SER A 405 -14.96 15.32 -20.90
N GLU A 406 -14.60 16.60 -20.80
CA GLU A 406 -14.83 17.45 -19.62
C GLU A 406 -16.32 17.50 -19.21
N HIS A 407 -17.23 17.39 -20.19
CA HIS A 407 -18.67 17.44 -19.98
C HIS A 407 -19.36 16.07 -19.97
N SER A 408 -18.65 15.00 -20.35
CA SER A 408 -19.27 13.67 -20.35
C SER A 408 -19.43 13.17 -18.93
N THR A 409 -20.67 12.89 -18.56
CA THR A 409 -21.09 12.24 -17.32
C THR A 409 -21.19 10.72 -17.48
N GLN A 410 -20.76 10.19 -18.62
CA GLN A 410 -20.75 8.74 -18.87
C GLN A 410 -19.56 8.30 -19.72
N VAL A 411 -19.15 7.04 -19.55
CA VAL A 411 -18.19 6.36 -20.40
C VAL A 411 -18.73 4.98 -20.77
N THR A 412 -18.40 4.48 -21.94
CA THR A 412 -18.86 3.18 -22.42
C THR A 412 -17.65 2.39 -22.90
N PHE A 413 -17.52 1.15 -22.44
CA PHE A 413 -16.46 0.24 -22.89
C PHE A 413 -16.81 -0.30 -24.28
N SER A 414 -15.79 -0.48 -25.12
CA SER A 414 -15.98 -1.13 -26.41
C SER A 414 -16.22 -2.63 -26.22
N GLU A 415 -16.95 -3.25 -27.14
CA GLU A 415 -17.19 -4.71 -27.12
C GLU A 415 -15.88 -5.52 -27.21
N GLU A 416 -14.91 -5.03 -28.00
CA GLU A 416 -13.63 -5.70 -28.23
C GLU A 416 -12.70 -5.69 -27.00
N ASP A 417 -12.84 -4.68 -26.13
CA ASP A 417 -12.02 -4.52 -24.92
C ASP A 417 -12.57 -5.31 -23.72
N LEU A 418 -13.84 -5.72 -23.74
CA LEU A 418 -14.46 -6.36 -22.58
C LEU A 418 -13.88 -7.76 -22.31
N PRO A 419 -13.74 -8.14 -21.02
CA PRO A 419 -13.23 -9.45 -20.66
C PRO A 419 -14.16 -10.56 -21.15
N ARG A 420 -13.56 -11.63 -21.69
CA ARG A 420 -14.30 -12.80 -22.21
C ARG A 420 -14.71 -13.78 -21.12
N ASP A 421 -13.97 -13.83 -20.04
CA ASP A 421 -14.25 -14.74 -18.93
C ASP A 421 -15.25 -14.09 -17.97
N PRO A 422 -16.29 -14.83 -17.53
CA PRO A 422 -17.20 -14.30 -16.53
C PRO A 422 -16.49 -14.19 -15.19
N GLY A 423 -16.93 -13.24 -14.37
CA GLY A 423 -16.39 -13.09 -13.03
C GLY A 423 -16.86 -11.83 -12.33
N GLU A 424 -16.30 -11.62 -11.15
CA GLU A 424 -16.54 -10.44 -10.35
C GLU A 424 -15.48 -9.37 -10.66
N TYR A 425 -15.96 -8.15 -10.92
CA TYR A 425 -15.14 -7.02 -11.33
C TYR A 425 -15.45 -5.78 -10.50
N ILE A 426 -14.52 -4.83 -10.51
CA ILE A 426 -14.59 -3.53 -9.87
C ILE A 426 -14.23 -2.48 -10.93
N LEU A 427 -14.97 -1.38 -10.98
CA LEU A 427 -14.58 -0.23 -11.78
C LEU A 427 -13.79 0.74 -10.91
N GLY A 428 -12.73 1.33 -11.48
CA GLY A 428 -11.93 2.35 -10.82
C GLY A 428 -11.66 3.54 -11.73
N TYR A 429 -11.94 4.76 -11.26
CA TYR A 429 -11.54 6.00 -11.95
C TYR A 429 -10.12 6.35 -11.55
N TYR A 430 -9.18 6.28 -12.49
CA TYR A 430 -7.81 6.73 -12.30
C TYR A 430 -7.65 8.17 -12.76
N SER A 431 -7.11 9.02 -11.87
CA SER A 431 -6.78 10.40 -12.17
C SER A 431 -5.30 10.53 -12.47
N ASN A 432 -4.97 10.98 -13.68
CA ASN A 432 -3.59 11.22 -14.10
C ASN A 432 -2.95 12.36 -13.30
N ASN A 433 -3.71 13.42 -13.01
CA ASN A 433 -3.24 14.58 -12.26
C ASN A 433 -2.80 14.21 -10.83
N THR A 434 -3.44 13.22 -10.21
CA THR A 434 -3.13 12.77 -8.85
C THR A 434 -2.37 11.45 -8.80
N ASN A 435 -2.14 10.83 -9.96
CA ASN A 435 -1.51 9.52 -10.12
C ASN A 435 -2.10 8.44 -9.19
N SER A 436 -3.44 8.41 -9.08
CA SER A 436 -4.15 7.54 -8.12
C SER A 436 -5.57 7.20 -8.56
N ILE A 437 -6.12 6.13 -8.00
CA ILE A 437 -7.54 5.76 -8.14
C ILE A 437 -8.36 6.62 -7.17
N VAL A 438 -9.25 7.45 -7.69
CA VAL A 438 -10.00 8.47 -6.93
C VAL A 438 -11.50 8.18 -6.82
N GLY A 439 -11.93 7.04 -7.35
CA GLY A 439 -13.28 6.51 -7.30
C GLY A 439 -13.26 5.01 -7.58
N VAL A 440 -14.05 4.23 -6.84
CA VAL A 440 -14.23 2.79 -7.08
C VAL A 440 -15.70 2.42 -6.89
N THR A 441 -16.15 1.35 -7.56
CA THR A 441 -17.45 0.72 -7.30
C THR A 441 -17.34 -0.35 -6.22
N GLU A 442 -18.49 -0.80 -5.70
CA GLU A 442 -18.58 -2.14 -5.13
C GLU A 442 -18.36 -3.21 -6.22
N PRO A 443 -17.97 -4.44 -5.85
CA PRO A 443 -17.86 -5.54 -6.80
C PRO A 443 -19.20 -5.83 -7.49
N PHE A 444 -19.15 -6.16 -8.79
CA PHE A 444 -20.32 -6.50 -9.60
C PHE A 444 -19.99 -7.63 -10.60
N GLN A 445 -21.01 -8.29 -11.14
CA GLN A 445 -20.82 -9.45 -12.01
C GLN A 445 -20.74 -9.04 -13.49
N VAL A 446 -19.80 -9.63 -14.22
CA VAL A 446 -19.70 -9.54 -15.68
C VAL A 446 -19.87 -10.94 -16.25
N HIS A 447 -20.84 -11.13 -17.16
CA HIS A 447 -21.20 -12.43 -17.72
C HIS A 447 -20.74 -12.60 -19.17
N THR A 448 -20.58 -13.86 -19.57
CA THR A 448 -20.07 -14.34 -20.86
C THR A 448 -21.00 -14.10 -22.07
N ALA A 449 -22.19 -13.55 -21.87
CA ALA A 449 -23.18 -13.35 -22.95
C ALA A 449 -22.76 -12.28 -23.99
N LEU A 450 -21.52 -11.80 -23.90
CA LEU A 450 -20.78 -11.05 -24.92
C LEU A 450 -20.30 -11.92 -26.12
N THR A 451 -20.75 -13.17 -26.25
CA THR A 451 -20.41 -14.03 -27.42
C THR A 451 -21.59 -14.76 -28.08
N GLN A 452 -22.84 -14.63 -27.61
CA GLN A 452 -23.94 -15.46 -28.13
C GLN A 452 -24.57 -15.02 -29.46
N LEU A 453 -24.33 -13.79 -29.95
CA LEU A 453 -24.94 -13.34 -31.21
C LEU A 453 -24.21 -13.82 -32.48
N HIS A 454 -22.94 -14.25 -32.38
CA HIS A 454 -22.20 -14.76 -33.54
C HIS A 454 -22.40 -16.25 -33.83
N SER A 455 -22.84 -17.05 -32.84
CA SER A 455 -23.04 -18.50 -33.04
C SER A 455 -24.39 -18.83 -33.70
N ASP A 456 -25.44 -18.07 -33.40
CA ASP A 456 -26.77 -18.30 -33.98
C ASP A 456 -26.87 -17.80 -35.43
N SER A 457 -26.12 -16.75 -35.76
CA SER A 457 -25.96 -16.26 -37.13
C SER A 457 -25.29 -17.29 -38.05
N TYR A 458 -24.30 -18.04 -37.53
CA TYR A 458 -23.65 -19.13 -38.26
C TYR A 458 -24.51 -20.40 -38.36
N ARG A 459 -25.30 -20.71 -37.32
CA ARG A 459 -26.28 -21.81 -37.38
C ARG A 459 -27.41 -21.52 -38.37
N MET A 460 -27.90 -20.28 -38.45
CA MET A 460 -28.88 -19.86 -39.47
C MET A 460 -28.31 -19.88 -40.89
N LEU A 461 -27.05 -19.48 -41.08
CA LEU A 461 -26.39 -19.57 -42.40
C LEU A 461 -26.19 -21.02 -42.87
N ILE A 462 -25.82 -21.93 -41.96
CA ILE A 462 -25.61 -23.35 -42.30
C ILE A 462 -26.94 -24.07 -42.58
N LEU A 463 -28.03 -23.69 -41.91
CA LEU A 463 -29.36 -24.24 -42.20
C LEU A 463 -29.96 -23.66 -43.50
N SER A 464 -29.71 -22.39 -43.81
CA SER A 464 -30.07 -21.73 -45.08
C SER A 464 -29.35 -22.36 -46.29
N CYS A 465 -28.04 -22.63 -46.18
CA CYS A 465 -27.26 -23.26 -47.25
C CYS A 465 -27.61 -24.74 -47.49
N ARG A 466 -28.14 -25.45 -46.50
CA ARG A 466 -28.64 -26.84 -46.66
C ARG A 466 -30.03 -26.90 -47.29
N ALA A 467 -30.85 -25.86 -47.15
CA ALA A 467 -32.15 -25.78 -47.82
C ALA A 467 -32.05 -25.43 -49.31
N SER A 468 -31.04 -24.66 -49.73
CA SER A 468 -30.87 -24.26 -51.15
C SER A 468 -30.11 -25.27 -52.03
N SER A 469 -29.35 -26.19 -51.41
CA SER A 469 -28.58 -27.24 -52.12
C SER A 469 -29.39 -28.53 -52.37
N GLY A 470 -30.57 -28.68 -51.78
CA GLY A 470 -31.45 -29.85 -51.95
C GLY A 470 -32.35 -29.83 -53.21
N GLN A 471 -32.30 -28.77 -54.03
CA GLN A 471 -33.22 -28.60 -55.18
C GLN A 471 -32.54 -28.59 -56.57
N LYS A 472 -31.25 -28.86 -56.66
CA LYS A 472 -30.54 -28.98 -57.94
C LYS A 472 -29.63 -30.19 -57.95
N ASN A 473 -30.20 -31.38 -58.19
CA ASN A 473 -29.55 -32.52 -58.82
C ASN A 473 -30.55 -33.66 -59.01
N ALA A 474 -31.51 -33.44 -59.92
CA ALA A 474 -32.39 -34.49 -60.41
C ALA A 474 -32.59 -34.33 -61.93
N HIS A 475 -31.50 -34.21 -62.69
CA HIS A 475 -31.48 -34.54 -64.12
C HIS A 475 -30.04 -34.64 -64.62
N LEU A 476 -29.78 -35.63 -65.48
CA LEU A 476 -28.50 -36.08 -66.04
C LEU A 476 -27.68 -36.93 -65.03
N ASP A 477 -27.24 -38.15 -65.30
CA ASP A 477 -26.95 -38.77 -66.60
C ASP A 477 -26.99 -40.31 -66.51
N ARG A 478 -27.56 -40.92 -67.56
CA ARG A 478 -27.50 -42.36 -67.86
C ARG A 478 -26.42 -42.50 -68.94
N LYS A 479 -25.30 -43.19 -68.66
CA LYS A 479 -24.64 -44.16 -69.58
C LYS A 479 -23.25 -44.63 -69.11
N ARG A 480 -23.11 -45.97 -69.13
CA ARG A 480 -21.93 -46.83 -69.44
C ARG A 480 -20.72 -46.79 -68.48
N LEU A 481 -20.38 -47.90 -67.77
CA LEU A 481 -19.66 -49.12 -68.22
C LEU A 481 -18.29 -48.82 -68.85
N THR A 482 -17.18 -49.11 -68.14
CA THR A 482 -16.33 -50.34 -68.26
C THR A 482 -14.99 -50.20 -67.52
N ASP A 483 -14.57 -51.29 -66.87
CA ASP A 483 -13.20 -51.83 -66.68
C ASP A 483 -12.07 -51.00 -66.03
N MET A 484 -11.78 -51.26 -64.75
CA MET A 484 -10.70 -52.16 -64.26
C MET A 484 -10.61 -52.11 -62.72
#